data_AF-A0A7C6UHK4-F1
#
_entry.id   AF-A0A7C6UHK4-F1
#
_cell.length_a   1.000
_cell.length_b   1.000
_cell.length_c   1.000
_cell.angle_alpha   90.00
_cell.angle_beta   90.00
_cell.angle_gamma   90.00
#
_symmetry.space_group_name_H-M   'P 1'
#
loop_
_entity.id
_entity.type
_entity.pdbx_description
1 polymer ?
#
loop_
_entity_poly.entity_id
_entity_poly.type
_entity_poly.pdbx_seq_one_letter_code
_entity_poly.pdbx_strand_id
1 'polypeptide(L)'
;MTKKIYWGLLIAIALTGCGMLSASLRYPWHTVSEQEIGNLSARLRDKPRDVRFREWYEERAKLDTPRKVLNDSGTGLLALAATLAVLRLLTGFPLQDSRSPKWRWLFIASYLTALAVQVPSSFWYYGLRQSRFEYPTWGDSIIIGVFQTFMACAVFAVIGCLLWWPFLAKSRFPARLFVWPENQIRFNVIVSLGFGTFTALCLIAVPSEVRDGNLGGILMALVLAYLFLSVRAGLVTRQAEESKNSSSEPSPSPYSSPAAGSESGEA
;
A
#
# COMPACT_ATOMS: atom_id res chain seq x y z
N MET A 1 13.49 13.95 10.46
CA MET A 1 14.31 13.80 9.24
C MET A 1 14.26 15.10 8.46
N THR A 2 15.40 15.74 8.18
CA THR A 2 15.42 17.00 7.41
C THR A 2 15.07 16.72 5.94
N LYS A 3 14.47 17.70 5.24
CA LYS A 3 14.10 17.55 3.81
C LYS A 3 15.27 17.07 2.95
N LYS A 4 16.50 17.51 3.26
CA LYS A 4 17.73 17.12 2.57
C LYS A 4 18.05 15.63 2.71
N ILE A 5 17.94 15.07 3.93
CA ILE A 5 18.22 13.64 4.17
C ILE A 5 17.23 12.75 3.40
N TYR A 6 15.96 13.16 3.34
CA TYR A 6 14.93 12.40 2.61
C TYR A 6 15.22 12.31 1.11
N TRP A 7 15.49 13.45 0.47
CA TRP A 7 15.83 13.46 -0.95
C TRP A 7 17.15 12.75 -1.24
N GLY A 8 18.15 12.88 -0.35
CA GLY A 8 19.39 12.12 -0.45
C GLY A 8 19.17 10.60 -0.45
N LEU A 9 18.29 10.11 0.42
CA LEU A 9 17.92 8.69 0.46
C LEU A 9 17.22 8.24 -0.83
N LEU A 10 16.25 9.01 -1.34
CA LEU A 10 15.56 8.67 -2.58
C LEU A 10 16.50 8.63 -3.78
N ILE A 11 17.43 9.59 -3.87
CA ILE A 11 18.45 9.61 -4.91
C ILE A 11 19.35 8.38 -4.79
N ALA A 12 19.78 8.00 -3.57
CA ALA A 12 20.59 6.81 -3.35
C ALA A 12 19.86 5.52 -3.78
N ILE A 13 18.58 5.37 -3.44
CA ILE A 13 17.75 4.23 -3.89
C ILE A 13 17.66 4.21 -5.41
N ALA A 14 17.38 5.36 -6.04
CA ALA A 14 17.26 5.46 -7.49
C ALA A 14 18.57 5.13 -8.21
N LEU A 15 19.70 5.68 -7.75
CA LEU A 15 21.03 5.40 -8.30
C LEU A 15 21.40 3.93 -8.15
N THR A 16 21.05 3.31 -7.01
CA THR A 16 21.24 1.86 -6.81
C THR A 16 20.43 1.06 -7.83
N GLY A 17 19.16 1.42 -8.05
CA GLY A 17 18.31 0.82 -9.08
C GLY A 17 18.89 0.96 -10.49
N CYS A 18 19.34 2.17 -10.87
CA CYS A 18 20.01 2.42 -12.15
C CYS A 18 21.30 1.60 -12.31
N GLY A 19 22.08 1.47 -11.24
CA GLY A 19 23.30 0.65 -11.22
C GLY A 19 23.01 -0.82 -11.48
N MET A 20 21.99 -1.38 -10.82
CA MET A 20 21.55 -2.76 -11.03
C MET A 20 21.02 -2.98 -12.45
N LEU A 21 20.21 -2.06 -12.98
CA LEU A 21 19.75 -2.13 -14.38
C LEU A 21 20.91 -2.10 -15.36
N SER A 22 21.87 -1.19 -15.17
CA SER A 22 23.05 -1.08 -16.01
C SER A 22 23.92 -2.34 -15.96
N ALA A 23 24.08 -2.94 -14.77
CA ALA A 23 24.77 -4.21 -14.61
C ALA A 23 24.02 -5.36 -15.30
N SER A 24 22.68 -5.36 -15.25
CA SER A 24 21.85 -6.40 -15.87
C SER A 24 22.07 -6.51 -17.38
N LEU A 25 22.35 -5.39 -18.06
CA LEU A 25 22.57 -5.35 -19.51
C LEU A 25 23.84 -6.12 -19.96
N ARG A 26 24.75 -6.43 -19.05
CA ARG A 26 25.98 -7.18 -19.34
C ARG A 26 25.78 -8.69 -19.46
N TYR A 27 24.62 -9.18 -19.02
CA TYR A 27 24.29 -10.59 -19.02
C TYR A 27 23.20 -10.85 -20.08
N PRO A 28 23.19 -12.01 -20.77
CA PRO A 28 22.02 -12.45 -21.51
C PRO A 28 20.89 -12.86 -20.55
N TRP A 29 19.64 -12.99 -21.02
CA TRP A 29 18.54 -13.47 -20.16
C TRP A 29 18.78 -14.91 -19.67
N HIS A 30 19.29 -15.75 -20.57
CA HIS A 30 19.54 -17.16 -20.35
C HIS A 30 20.96 -17.50 -20.80
N THR A 31 21.55 -18.55 -20.24
CA THR A 31 22.87 -19.07 -20.67
C THR A 31 22.82 -19.74 -22.05
N VAL A 32 21.62 -20.02 -22.54
CA VAL A 32 21.33 -20.72 -23.80
C VAL A 32 20.49 -19.87 -24.74
N SER A 33 20.35 -20.31 -25.99
CA SER A 33 19.48 -19.67 -26.98
C SER A 33 17.99 -19.78 -26.62
N GLU A 34 17.16 -18.85 -27.09
CA GLU A 34 15.69 -18.93 -26.89
C GLU A 34 15.08 -20.19 -27.52
N GLN A 35 15.67 -20.68 -28.61
CA GLN A 35 15.27 -21.92 -29.26
C GLN A 35 15.45 -23.13 -28.33
N GLU A 36 16.52 -23.19 -27.55
CA GLU A 36 16.75 -24.27 -26.58
C GLU A 36 15.71 -24.28 -25.45
N ILE A 37 15.24 -23.11 -25.02
CA ILE A 37 14.16 -22.98 -24.05
C ILE A 37 12.83 -23.43 -24.65
N GLY A 38 12.59 -23.09 -25.92
CA GLY A 38 11.47 -23.62 -26.70
C GLY A 38 11.49 -25.16 -26.75
N ASN A 39 12.66 -25.74 -27.01
CA ASN A 39 12.86 -27.19 -27.03
C ASN A 39 12.63 -27.81 -25.65
N LEU A 40 13.07 -27.16 -24.56
CA LEU A 40 12.74 -27.59 -23.20
C LEU A 40 11.23 -27.65 -22.98
N SER A 41 10.50 -26.62 -23.44
CA SER A 41 9.03 -26.57 -23.34
C SER A 41 8.37 -27.73 -24.10
N ALA A 42 8.86 -28.05 -25.30
CA ALA A 42 8.38 -29.16 -26.12
C ALA A 42 8.64 -30.52 -25.44
N ARG A 43 9.86 -30.76 -24.94
CA ARG A 43 10.22 -32.01 -24.24
C ARG A 43 9.36 -32.30 -23.02
N LEU A 44 8.95 -31.26 -22.29
CA LEU A 44 8.18 -31.40 -21.05
C LEU A 44 6.66 -31.46 -21.29
N ARG A 45 6.19 -31.19 -22.52
CA ARG A 45 4.76 -31.05 -22.83
C ARG A 45 3.94 -32.30 -22.49
N ASP A 46 4.51 -33.47 -22.78
CA ASP A 46 3.83 -34.77 -22.69
C ASP A 46 3.88 -35.39 -21.29
N LYS A 47 4.61 -34.77 -20.35
CA LYS A 47 4.67 -35.24 -18.96
C LYS A 47 3.38 -34.86 -18.19
N PRO A 48 3.02 -35.61 -17.13
CA PRO A 48 1.92 -35.25 -16.25
C PRO A 48 2.05 -33.83 -15.69
N ARG A 49 0.92 -33.12 -15.51
CA ARG A 49 0.88 -31.68 -15.17
C ARG A 49 1.86 -31.28 -14.06
N ASP A 50 1.80 -31.93 -12.91
CA ASP A 50 2.60 -31.53 -11.75
C ASP A 50 4.10 -31.79 -11.98
N VAL A 51 4.42 -32.87 -12.69
CA VAL A 51 5.79 -33.23 -13.06
C VAL A 51 6.36 -32.21 -14.05
N ARG A 52 5.62 -31.87 -15.11
CA ARG A 52 6.09 -30.91 -16.13
C ARG A 52 6.28 -29.50 -15.57
N PHE A 53 5.42 -29.04 -14.65
CA PHE A 53 5.59 -27.71 -14.02
C PHE A 53 6.81 -27.69 -13.11
N ARG A 54 6.99 -28.70 -12.26
CA ARG A 54 8.14 -28.80 -11.38
C ARG A 54 9.46 -28.83 -12.18
N GLU A 55 9.55 -29.75 -13.13
CA GLU A 55 10.75 -29.89 -13.96
C GLU A 55 11.02 -28.64 -14.82
N TRP A 56 9.97 -27.95 -15.31
CA TRP A 56 10.14 -26.68 -16.04
C TRP A 56 10.88 -25.65 -15.19
N TYR A 57 10.44 -25.44 -13.95
CA TYR A 57 11.08 -24.45 -13.08
C TYR A 57 12.46 -24.89 -12.60
N GLU A 58 12.66 -26.19 -12.32
CA GLU A 58 13.97 -26.73 -11.95
C GLU A 58 15.01 -26.62 -13.08
N GLU A 59 14.64 -27.02 -14.30
CA GLU A 59 15.54 -26.94 -15.46
C GLU A 59 15.77 -25.49 -15.87
N ARG A 60 14.75 -24.63 -15.87
CA ARG A 60 14.94 -23.23 -16.26
C ARG A 60 15.77 -22.44 -15.24
N ALA A 61 15.65 -22.74 -13.94
CA ALA A 61 16.49 -22.09 -12.93
C ALA A 61 18.00 -22.34 -13.15
N LYS A 62 18.38 -23.45 -13.81
CA LYS A 62 19.78 -23.73 -14.19
C LYS A 62 20.27 -22.88 -15.37
N LEU A 63 19.34 -22.37 -16.18
CA LEU A 63 19.61 -21.57 -17.37
C LEU A 63 19.55 -20.06 -17.08
N ASP A 64 18.90 -19.67 -15.99
CA ASP A 64 18.76 -18.27 -15.56
C ASP A 64 20.14 -17.65 -15.27
N THR A 65 20.35 -16.43 -15.78
CA THR A 65 21.52 -15.62 -15.41
C THR A 65 21.18 -14.62 -14.29
N PRO A 66 22.18 -13.93 -13.71
CA PRO A 66 21.93 -12.83 -12.78
C PRO A 66 21.11 -11.67 -13.38
N ARG A 67 20.96 -11.58 -14.72
CA ARG A 67 20.21 -10.52 -15.40
C ARG A 67 18.83 -10.33 -14.79
N LYS A 68 18.11 -11.43 -14.55
CA LYS A 68 16.74 -11.40 -14.03
C LYS A 68 16.66 -10.65 -12.71
N VAL A 69 17.39 -11.12 -11.71
CA VAL A 69 17.38 -10.54 -10.36
C VAL A 69 17.82 -9.08 -10.40
N LEU A 70 18.89 -8.77 -11.15
CA LEU A 70 19.39 -7.41 -11.29
C LEU A 70 18.36 -6.48 -11.97
N ASN A 71 17.71 -6.96 -13.02
CA ASN A 71 16.72 -6.19 -13.76
C ASN A 71 15.45 -5.92 -12.93
N ASP A 72 14.91 -6.97 -12.30
CA ASP A 72 13.67 -6.89 -11.52
C ASP A 72 13.87 -6.04 -10.26
N SER A 73 14.94 -6.30 -9.51
CA SER A 73 15.28 -5.51 -8.33
C SER A 73 15.62 -4.06 -8.69
N GLY A 74 16.34 -3.84 -9.79
CA GLY A 74 16.66 -2.50 -10.28
C GLY A 74 15.42 -1.70 -10.63
N THR A 75 14.48 -2.32 -11.36
CA THR A 75 13.19 -1.70 -11.72
C THR A 75 12.33 -1.46 -10.46
N GLY A 76 12.30 -2.41 -9.53
CA GLY A 76 11.60 -2.29 -8.26
C GLY A 76 12.11 -1.15 -7.40
N LEU A 77 13.44 -0.97 -7.30
CA LEU A 77 14.03 0.15 -6.56
C LEU A 77 13.69 1.51 -7.18
N LEU A 78 13.69 1.61 -8.51
CA LEU A 78 13.26 2.82 -9.21
C LEU A 78 11.78 3.14 -8.93
N ALA A 79 10.92 2.13 -8.99
CA ALA A 79 9.50 2.28 -8.69
C ALA A 79 9.25 2.67 -7.22
N LEU A 80 10.01 2.10 -6.29
CA LEU A 80 10.01 2.48 -4.88
C LEU A 80 10.40 3.95 -4.70
N ALA A 81 11.51 4.38 -5.28
CA ALA A 81 11.96 5.77 -5.20
C ALA A 81 10.95 6.73 -5.81
N ALA A 82 10.40 6.42 -6.98
CA ALA A 82 9.39 7.23 -7.67
C ALA A 82 8.10 7.32 -6.84
N THR A 83 7.59 6.20 -6.34
CA THR A 83 6.37 6.18 -5.52
C THR A 83 6.53 6.99 -4.24
N LEU A 84 7.66 6.82 -3.54
CA LEU A 84 7.97 7.61 -2.35
C LEU A 84 8.09 9.10 -2.66
N ALA A 85 8.75 9.47 -3.76
CA ALA A 85 8.84 10.87 -4.21
C ALA A 85 7.44 11.47 -4.45
N VAL A 86 6.57 10.76 -5.16
CA VAL A 86 5.18 11.19 -5.41
C VAL A 86 4.42 11.35 -4.09
N LEU A 87 4.47 10.36 -3.19
CA LEU A 87 3.83 10.45 -1.87
C LEU A 87 4.37 11.63 -1.05
N ARG A 88 5.67 11.94 -1.14
CA ARG A 88 6.27 13.09 -0.47
C ARG A 88 5.75 14.42 -1.01
N LEU A 89 5.59 14.52 -2.32
CA LEU A 89 5.03 15.71 -2.98
C LEU A 89 3.56 15.88 -2.57
N LEU A 90 2.78 14.81 -2.59
CA LEU A 90 1.36 14.83 -2.18
C LEU A 90 1.19 15.23 -0.70
N THR A 91 2.06 14.74 0.19
CA THR A 91 2.05 15.14 1.61
C THR A 91 2.62 16.54 1.88
N GLY A 92 3.24 17.17 0.89
CA GLY A 92 3.79 18.53 0.99
C GLY A 92 2.75 19.64 0.79
N PHE A 93 1.58 19.33 0.21
CA PHE A 93 0.53 20.29 0.02
C PHE A 93 -0.18 20.59 1.35
N PRO A 94 -0.31 21.86 1.76
CA PRO A 94 -1.09 22.22 2.93
C PRO A 94 -2.55 21.88 2.63
N LEU A 95 -2.98 20.77 3.17
CA LEU A 95 -4.38 20.38 3.19
C LEU A 95 -5.06 21.41 4.11
N GLN A 96 -5.68 22.44 3.54
CA GLN A 96 -6.44 23.42 4.31
C GLN A 96 -7.93 23.05 4.25
N ASP A 97 -8.54 23.10 5.42
CA ASP A 97 -9.96 22.92 5.70
C ASP A 97 -10.49 21.47 5.71
N SER A 98 -10.80 21.01 6.93
CA SER A 98 -10.80 19.61 7.32
C SER A 98 -12.16 18.90 7.33
N ARG A 99 -13.20 19.63 6.94
CA ARG A 99 -14.59 19.19 7.01
C ARG A 99 -15.23 18.98 5.64
N SER A 100 -14.50 19.26 4.55
CA SER A 100 -15.07 19.17 3.21
C SER A 100 -15.33 17.70 2.81
N PRO A 101 -16.55 17.36 2.32
CA PRO A 101 -16.85 16.06 1.73
C PRO A 101 -15.88 15.66 0.61
N LYS A 102 -15.23 16.65 -0.03
CA LYS A 102 -14.23 16.46 -1.08
C LYS A 102 -13.07 15.56 -0.64
N TRP A 103 -12.62 15.65 0.61
CA TRP A 103 -11.50 14.83 1.11
C TRP A 103 -11.86 13.36 1.23
N ARG A 104 -13.11 13.04 1.59
CA ARG A 104 -13.59 11.66 1.67
C ARG A 104 -13.62 11.05 0.26
N TRP A 105 -14.13 11.80 -0.71
CA TRP A 105 -14.12 11.36 -2.10
C TRP A 105 -12.71 11.24 -2.67
N LEU A 106 -11.79 12.16 -2.35
CA LEU A 106 -10.40 12.05 -2.76
C LEU A 106 -9.73 10.80 -2.16
N PHE A 107 -10.02 10.49 -0.89
CA PHE A 107 -9.52 9.28 -0.24
C PHE A 107 -10.02 8.02 -0.96
N ILE A 108 -11.34 7.92 -1.17
CA ILE A 108 -11.95 6.78 -1.87
C ILE A 108 -11.43 6.68 -3.30
N ALA A 109 -11.32 7.79 -4.01
CA ALA A 109 -10.75 7.83 -5.35
C ALA A 109 -9.29 7.36 -5.37
N SER A 110 -8.47 7.81 -4.41
CA SER A 110 -7.06 7.37 -4.28
C SER A 110 -6.95 5.88 -3.97
N TYR A 111 -7.81 5.39 -3.07
CA TYR A 111 -7.91 3.98 -2.71
C TYR A 111 -8.28 3.11 -3.93
N LEU A 112 -9.35 3.47 -4.64
CA LEU A 112 -9.81 2.76 -5.82
C LEU A 112 -8.81 2.88 -6.98
N THR A 113 -8.15 4.03 -7.14
CA THR A 113 -7.11 4.21 -8.16
C THR A 113 -5.91 3.30 -7.90
N ALA A 114 -5.46 3.17 -6.64
CA ALA A 114 -4.36 2.28 -6.30
C ALA A 114 -4.69 0.82 -6.63
N LEU A 115 -5.92 0.37 -6.35
CA LEU A 115 -6.40 -0.97 -6.73
C LEU A 115 -6.57 -1.12 -8.24
N ALA A 116 -7.11 -0.11 -8.91
CA ALA A 116 -7.35 -0.14 -10.35
C ALA A 116 -6.05 -0.19 -11.15
N VAL A 117 -5.01 0.55 -10.72
CA VAL A 117 -3.67 0.55 -11.34
C VAL A 117 -2.97 -0.80 -11.18
N GLN A 118 -3.29 -1.57 -10.13
CA GLN A 118 -2.73 -2.90 -9.94
C GLN A 118 -3.07 -3.86 -11.08
N VAL A 119 -4.29 -3.78 -11.64
CA VAL A 119 -4.75 -4.69 -12.69
C VAL A 119 -3.90 -4.59 -13.99
N PRO A 120 -3.77 -3.43 -14.66
CA PRO A 120 -2.91 -3.31 -15.83
C PRO A 120 -1.43 -3.53 -15.49
N SER A 121 -1.01 -3.19 -14.27
CA SER A 121 0.35 -3.50 -13.80
C SER A 121 0.60 -5.00 -13.73
N SER A 122 -0.38 -5.79 -13.31
CA SER A 122 -0.28 -7.26 -13.32
C SER A 122 -0.22 -7.81 -14.74
N PHE A 123 -1.01 -7.29 -15.70
CA PHE A 123 -0.87 -7.67 -17.11
C PHE A 123 0.53 -7.41 -17.64
N TRP A 124 1.08 -6.23 -17.37
CA TRP A 124 2.45 -5.88 -17.74
C TRP A 124 3.46 -6.82 -17.09
N TYR A 125 3.36 -7.03 -15.78
CA TYR A 125 4.26 -7.86 -14.99
C TYR A 125 4.29 -9.31 -15.49
N TYR A 126 3.13 -9.95 -15.61
CA TYR A 126 3.05 -11.33 -16.07
C TYR A 126 3.38 -11.47 -17.56
N GLY A 127 3.03 -10.48 -18.39
CA GLY A 127 3.40 -10.46 -19.81
C GLY A 127 4.92 -10.33 -20.02
N LEU A 128 5.57 -9.47 -19.24
CA LEU A 128 7.03 -9.34 -19.25
C LEU A 128 7.70 -10.67 -18.85
N ARG A 129 7.20 -11.32 -17.79
CA ARG A 129 7.69 -12.65 -17.40
C ARG A 129 7.43 -13.69 -18.49
N GLN A 130 6.30 -13.66 -19.18
CA GLN A 130 6.06 -14.56 -20.32
C GLN A 130 7.12 -14.41 -21.40
N SER A 131 7.43 -13.16 -21.76
CA SER A 131 8.40 -12.87 -22.83
C SER A 131 9.82 -13.37 -22.50
N ARG A 132 10.11 -13.57 -21.21
CA ARG A 132 11.38 -14.12 -20.70
C ARG A 132 11.34 -15.63 -20.49
N PHE A 133 10.28 -16.32 -20.91
CA PHE A 133 10.02 -17.74 -20.61
C PHE A 133 9.92 -18.03 -19.09
N GLU A 134 9.40 -17.03 -18.37
CA GLU A 134 8.81 -17.01 -17.01
C GLU A 134 7.85 -18.15 -16.66
N TYR A 135 7.17 -18.59 -17.69
CA TYR A 135 6.13 -19.58 -17.60
C TYR A 135 6.22 -20.50 -18.82
N PRO A 136 5.78 -21.76 -18.69
CA PRO A 136 5.77 -22.66 -19.83
C PRO A 136 4.78 -22.15 -20.88
N THR A 137 5.12 -22.32 -22.16
CA THR A 137 4.27 -21.89 -23.28
C THR A 137 2.91 -22.60 -23.34
N TRP A 138 2.82 -23.79 -22.73
CA TRP A 138 1.61 -24.61 -22.63
C TRP A 138 0.78 -24.35 -21.36
N GLY A 139 1.23 -23.47 -20.46
CA GLY A 139 0.54 -23.19 -19.20
C GLY A 139 -0.22 -21.86 -19.24
N ASP A 140 -1.49 -21.88 -18.85
CA ASP A 140 -2.31 -20.67 -18.63
C ASP A 140 -1.92 -19.90 -17.34
N SER A 141 -0.68 -20.07 -16.86
CA SER A 141 -0.24 -19.60 -15.54
C SER A 141 -0.25 -18.09 -15.38
N ILE A 142 -0.19 -17.33 -16.48
CA ILE A 142 -0.27 -15.87 -16.47
C ILE A 142 -1.69 -15.39 -16.23
N ILE A 143 -2.65 -15.92 -17.00
CA ILE A 143 -4.05 -15.51 -16.91
C ILE A 143 -4.58 -15.82 -15.51
N ILE A 144 -4.18 -16.94 -14.92
CA ILE A 144 -4.55 -17.29 -13.54
C ILE A 144 -4.06 -16.22 -12.56
N GLY A 145 -2.79 -15.81 -12.62
CA GLY A 145 -2.24 -14.79 -11.72
C GLY A 145 -2.88 -13.41 -11.90
N VAL A 146 -3.13 -13.02 -13.15
CA VAL A 146 -3.85 -11.78 -13.48
C VAL A 146 -5.28 -11.81 -12.93
N PHE A 147 -5.99 -12.91 -13.14
CA PHE A 147 -7.37 -13.08 -12.67
C PHE A 147 -7.44 -13.10 -11.13
N GLN A 148 -6.51 -13.78 -10.46
CA GLN A 148 -6.41 -13.75 -9.00
C GLN A 148 -6.18 -12.33 -8.47
N THR A 149 -5.28 -11.58 -9.11
CA THR A 149 -5.05 -10.17 -8.76
C THR A 149 -6.32 -9.34 -8.95
N PHE A 150 -6.99 -9.49 -10.10
CA PHE A 150 -8.22 -8.77 -10.41
C PHE A 150 -9.31 -9.07 -9.37
N MET A 151 -9.56 -10.33 -9.07
CA MET A 151 -10.55 -10.75 -8.07
C MET A 151 -10.20 -10.23 -6.68
N ALA A 152 -8.93 -10.28 -6.28
CA ALA A 152 -8.48 -9.71 -5.02
C ALA A 152 -8.75 -8.20 -4.98
N CYS A 153 -8.38 -7.45 -6.03
CA CYS A 153 -8.63 -6.01 -6.11
C CYS A 153 -10.13 -5.68 -6.07
N ALA A 154 -10.98 -6.46 -6.75
CA ALA A 154 -12.43 -6.26 -6.73
C ALA A 154 -13.02 -6.51 -5.34
N VAL A 155 -12.61 -7.60 -4.67
CA VAL A 155 -13.03 -7.92 -3.31
C VAL A 155 -12.57 -6.85 -2.33
N PHE A 156 -11.30 -6.43 -2.41
CA PHE A 156 -10.77 -5.34 -1.59
C PHE A 156 -11.50 -4.03 -1.88
N ALA A 157 -11.80 -3.70 -3.13
CA ALA A 157 -12.53 -2.49 -3.46
C ALA A 157 -13.91 -2.45 -2.78
N VAL A 158 -14.69 -3.54 -2.89
CA VAL A 158 -16.03 -3.63 -2.31
C VAL A 158 -15.96 -3.60 -0.79
N ILE A 159 -15.20 -4.53 -0.18
CA ILE A 159 -15.09 -4.63 1.28
C ILE A 159 -14.47 -3.37 1.86
N GLY A 160 -13.40 -2.87 1.24
CA GLY A 160 -12.71 -1.66 1.61
C GLY A 160 -13.65 -0.45 1.61
N CYS A 161 -14.38 -0.19 0.53
CA CYS A 161 -15.32 0.93 0.48
C CYS A 161 -16.38 0.87 1.60
N LEU A 162 -16.91 -0.33 1.89
CA LEU A 162 -17.88 -0.52 2.98
C LEU A 162 -17.24 -0.28 4.35
N LEU A 163 -16.05 -0.83 4.60
CA LEU A 163 -15.34 -0.70 5.87
C LEU A 163 -14.80 0.70 6.10
N TRP A 164 -14.34 1.39 5.06
CA TRP A 164 -13.77 2.73 5.16
C TRP A 164 -14.82 3.77 5.54
N TRP A 165 -16.05 3.63 5.07
CA TRP A 165 -17.11 4.62 5.27
C TRP A 165 -17.30 5.08 6.73
N PRO A 166 -17.49 4.18 7.73
CA PRO A 166 -17.63 4.60 9.13
C PRO A 166 -16.38 5.30 9.68
N PHE A 167 -15.18 4.90 9.25
CA PHE A 167 -13.94 5.54 9.70
C PHE A 167 -13.76 6.91 9.06
N LEU A 168 -14.05 7.06 7.76
CA LEU A 168 -13.98 8.35 7.06
C LEU A 168 -15.04 9.34 7.52
N ALA A 169 -16.23 8.84 7.87
CA ALA A 169 -17.27 9.66 8.51
C ALA A 169 -16.81 10.18 9.88
N LYS A 170 -16.02 9.38 10.60
CA LYS A 170 -15.51 9.73 11.92
C LYS A 170 -14.17 10.47 11.92
N SER A 171 -13.38 10.41 10.85
CA SER A 171 -12.03 11.01 10.81
C SER A 171 -12.06 12.50 10.53
N ARG A 172 -11.11 13.25 11.11
CA ARG A 172 -10.79 14.62 10.69
C ARG A 172 -9.55 14.59 9.81
N PHE A 173 -9.71 14.93 8.54
CA PHE A 173 -8.61 15.09 7.59
C PHE A 173 -8.42 16.55 7.28
N PRO A 174 -7.21 17.08 7.12
CA PRO A 174 -5.94 16.37 7.23
C PRO A 174 -5.52 16.14 8.67
N ALA A 175 -4.74 15.08 8.86
CA ALA A 175 -4.14 14.78 10.15
C ALA A 175 -2.63 14.66 10.03
N ARG A 176 -1.92 15.03 11.09
CA ARG A 176 -0.49 14.77 11.19
C ARG A 176 -0.30 13.26 11.33
N LEU A 177 0.43 12.64 10.40
CA LEU A 177 0.59 11.17 10.33
C LEU A 177 1.17 10.56 11.63
N PHE A 178 2.01 11.32 12.33
CA PHE A 178 2.70 10.88 13.55
C PHE A 178 2.12 11.59 14.77
N VAL A 179 0.87 11.27 15.12
CA VAL A 179 0.25 11.70 16.38
C VAL A 179 0.21 10.51 17.33
N TRP A 180 0.87 10.66 18.48
CA TRP A 180 0.74 9.73 19.59
C TRP A 180 -0.50 10.09 20.39
N PRO A 181 -1.32 9.11 20.77
CA PRO A 181 -2.50 9.37 21.57
C PRO A 181 -2.11 9.51 23.05
N GLU A 182 -2.35 10.67 23.64
CA GLU A 182 -2.01 10.93 25.05
C GLU A 182 -2.97 10.23 26.03
N ASN A 183 -4.23 9.97 25.65
CA ASN A 183 -5.22 9.25 26.46
C ASN A 183 -6.13 8.39 25.56
N GLN A 184 -5.91 7.07 25.47
CA GLN A 184 -6.78 6.19 24.67
C GLN A 184 -7.86 5.49 25.49
N ILE A 185 -9.11 5.73 25.11
CA ILE A 185 -10.24 4.83 25.37
C ILE A 185 -9.95 3.49 24.68
N ARG A 186 -10.25 2.34 25.33
CA ARG A 186 -9.91 0.97 24.87
C ARG A 186 -10.24 0.68 23.39
N PHE A 187 -11.35 1.23 22.89
CA PHE A 187 -11.77 1.08 21.48
C PHE A 187 -10.71 1.64 20.50
N ASN A 188 -10.00 2.69 20.88
CA ASN A 188 -9.01 3.36 20.03
C ASN A 188 -7.71 2.59 19.92
N VAL A 189 -7.39 1.79 20.95
CA VAL A 189 -6.23 0.90 20.94
C VAL A 189 -6.44 -0.18 19.87
N ILE A 190 -7.63 -0.80 19.86
CA ILE A 190 -7.97 -1.85 18.88
C ILE A 190 -7.93 -1.30 17.46
N VAL A 191 -8.56 -0.14 17.22
CA VAL A 191 -8.57 0.49 15.89
C VAL A 191 -7.16 0.92 15.46
N SER A 192 -6.36 1.50 16.36
CA SER A 192 -4.98 1.89 16.09
C SER A 192 -4.10 0.68 15.79
N LEU A 193 -4.29 -0.42 16.53
CA LEU A 193 -3.60 -1.68 16.31
C LEU A 193 -3.98 -2.27 14.96
N GLY A 194 -5.27 -2.29 14.61
CA GLY A 194 -5.76 -2.75 13.31
C GLY A 194 -5.08 -1.98 12.16
N PHE A 195 -5.18 -0.66 12.16
CA PHE A 195 -4.54 0.18 11.15
C PHE A 195 -3.01 0.05 11.13
N GLY A 196 -2.39 -0.06 12.31
CA GLY A 196 -0.95 -0.27 12.45
C GLY A 196 -0.50 -1.60 11.84
N THR A 197 -1.22 -2.68 12.14
CA THR A 197 -0.96 -4.02 11.58
C THR A 197 -1.12 -4.03 10.07
N PHE A 198 -2.21 -3.48 9.52
CA PHE A 198 -2.38 -3.39 8.07
C PHE A 198 -1.29 -2.56 7.39
N THR A 199 -0.89 -1.45 8.01
CA THR A 199 0.24 -0.64 7.54
C THR A 199 1.53 -1.47 7.54
N ALA A 200 1.82 -2.19 8.62
CA ALA A 200 3.01 -3.04 8.73
C ALA A 200 3.01 -4.16 7.67
N LEU A 201 1.88 -4.81 7.44
CA LEU A 201 1.73 -5.83 6.39
C LEU A 201 2.02 -5.26 5.00
N CYS A 202 1.50 -4.06 4.69
CA CYS A 202 1.81 -3.38 3.44
C CYS A 202 3.33 -3.11 3.30
N LEU A 203 3.97 -2.62 4.37
CA LEU A 203 5.40 -2.33 4.35
C LEU A 203 6.28 -3.59 4.28
N ILE A 204 5.85 -4.71 4.88
CA ILE A 204 6.53 -6.01 4.80
C ILE A 204 6.45 -6.60 3.39
N ALA A 205 5.40 -6.31 2.63
CA ALA A 205 5.29 -6.75 1.25
C ALA A 205 6.29 -6.04 0.32
N VAL A 206 6.61 -4.76 0.58
CA VAL A 206 7.44 -3.92 -0.31
C VAL A 206 8.78 -4.55 -0.69
N PRO A 207 9.60 -5.12 0.22
CA PRO A 207 10.84 -5.80 -0.16
C PRO A 207 10.66 -6.94 -1.16
N SER A 208 9.57 -7.73 -1.05
CA SER A 208 9.27 -8.80 -2.01
C SER A 208 8.89 -8.20 -3.37
N GLU A 209 8.01 -7.19 -3.37
CA GLU A 209 7.58 -6.53 -4.61
C GLU A 209 8.75 -5.83 -5.33
N VAL A 210 9.69 -5.26 -4.57
CA VAL A 210 10.94 -4.70 -5.09
C VAL A 210 11.80 -5.78 -5.72
N ARG A 211 12.03 -6.90 -5.01
CA ARG A 211 12.83 -8.02 -5.53
C ARG A 211 12.25 -8.56 -6.84
N ASP A 212 10.92 -8.66 -6.91
CA ASP A 212 10.20 -9.19 -8.06
C ASP A 212 10.00 -8.17 -9.20
N GLY A 213 10.29 -6.88 -8.96
CA GLY A 213 10.05 -5.82 -9.95
C GLY A 213 8.57 -5.54 -10.21
N ASN A 214 7.68 -5.87 -9.26
CA ASN A 214 6.24 -5.66 -9.40
C ASN A 214 5.87 -4.21 -9.05
N LEU A 215 5.92 -3.35 -10.07
CA LEU A 215 5.69 -1.89 -9.94
C LEU A 215 4.32 -1.56 -9.33
N GLY A 216 3.28 -2.29 -9.78
CA GLY A 216 1.93 -2.14 -9.25
C GLY A 216 1.90 -2.46 -7.76
N GLY A 217 2.49 -3.60 -7.37
CA GLY A 217 2.49 -4.07 -5.99
C GLY A 217 3.14 -3.07 -5.04
N ILE A 218 4.28 -2.49 -5.43
CA ILE A 218 4.98 -1.44 -4.68
C ILE A 218 4.09 -0.20 -4.51
N LEU A 219 3.50 0.28 -5.61
CA LEU A 219 2.63 1.46 -5.60
C LEU A 219 1.42 1.24 -4.71
N MET A 220 0.72 0.12 -4.91
CA MET A 220 -0.46 -0.26 -4.14
C MET A 220 -0.12 -0.37 -2.65
N ALA A 221 0.94 -1.10 -2.28
CA ALA A 221 1.34 -1.27 -0.88
C ALA A 221 1.66 0.06 -0.19
N LEU A 222 2.43 0.95 -0.84
CA LEU A 222 2.81 2.23 -0.25
C LEU A 222 1.64 3.22 -0.17
N VAL A 223 0.79 3.28 -1.19
CA VAL A 223 -0.42 4.11 -1.16
C VAL A 223 -1.38 3.61 -0.10
N LEU A 224 -1.62 2.30 0.00
CA LEU A 224 -2.47 1.74 1.06
C LEU A 224 -1.90 2.01 2.45
N ALA A 225 -0.60 1.79 2.66
CA ALA A 225 0.07 2.13 3.92
C ALA A 225 -0.14 3.61 4.29
N TYR A 226 0.01 4.52 3.32
CA TYR A 226 -0.24 5.95 3.51
C TYR A 226 -1.70 6.24 3.88
N LEU A 227 -2.67 5.61 3.20
CA LEU A 227 -4.09 5.79 3.47
C LEU A 227 -4.49 5.26 4.86
N PHE A 228 -4.01 4.08 5.25
CA PHE A 228 -4.22 3.51 6.59
C PHE A 228 -3.66 4.42 7.70
N LEU A 229 -2.43 4.92 7.52
CA LEU A 229 -1.84 5.88 8.45
C LEU A 229 -2.62 7.19 8.52
N SER A 230 -3.10 7.69 7.38
CA SER A 230 -3.86 8.94 7.30
C SER A 230 -5.19 8.83 8.06
N VAL A 231 -5.92 7.72 7.90
CA VAL A 231 -7.18 7.50 8.62
C VAL A 231 -6.93 7.35 10.11
N ARG A 232 -5.93 6.55 10.52
CA ARG A 232 -5.55 6.43 11.92
C ARG A 232 -5.26 7.79 12.53
N ALA A 233 -4.43 8.60 11.88
CA ALA A 233 -4.10 9.94 12.33
C ALA A 233 -5.34 10.84 12.44
N GLY A 234 -6.28 10.75 11.48
CA GLY A 234 -7.53 11.51 11.49
C GLY A 234 -8.48 11.14 12.61
N LEU A 235 -8.53 9.87 12.99
CA LEU A 235 -9.30 9.40 14.15
C LEU A 235 -8.69 9.90 15.47
N VAL A 236 -7.36 9.79 15.62
CA VAL A 236 -6.66 10.24 16.84
C VAL A 236 -6.76 11.76 17.02
N THR A 237 -6.62 12.53 15.94
CA THR A 237 -6.69 14.00 16.00
C THR A 237 -8.06 14.48 16.46
N ARG A 238 -9.14 13.88 15.94
CA ARG A 238 -10.51 14.22 16.36
C ARG A 238 -10.72 14.02 17.85
N GLN A 239 -10.20 12.92 18.39
CA GLN A 239 -10.39 12.56 19.79
C GLN A 239 -9.67 13.52 20.73
N ALA A 240 -8.45 13.92 20.37
CA ALA A 240 -7.70 14.92 21.12
C ALA A 240 -8.42 16.28 21.19
N GLU A 241 -9.21 16.62 20.16
CA GLU A 241 -10.04 17.83 20.15
C GLU A 241 -11.33 17.66 20.97
N GLU A 242 -12.00 16.50 20.86
CA GLU A 242 -13.19 16.19 21.68
C GLU A 242 -12.86 16.17 23.18
N SER A 243 -11.72 15.60 23.58
CA SER A 243 -11.27 15.59 24.98
C SER A 243 -10.96 16.99 25.52
N LYS A 244 -10.39 17.87 24.69
CA LYS A 244 -10.10 19.27 25.06
C LYS A 244 -11.38 20.07 25.26
N ASN A 245 -12.37 19.88 24.39
CA ASN A 245 -13.66 20.56 24.50
C ASN A 245 -14.43 20.11 25.75
N SER A 246 -14.44 18.81 26.07
CA SER A 246 -15.10 18.31 27.29
C SER A 246 -14.43 18.78 28.58
N SER A 247 -13.11 19.00 28.58
CA SER A 247 -12.40 19.53 29.76
C SER A 247 -12.55 21.05 29.95
N SER A 248 -13.03 21.75 28.92
CA SER A 248 -13.21 23.21 28.94
C SER A 248 -14.64 23.65 29.27
N GLU A 249 -15.58 22.73 29.45
CA GLU A 249 -16.90 23.07 30.01
C GLU A 249 -16.72 23.51 31.47
N PRO A 250 -17.14 24.74 31.85
CA PRO A 250 -17.02 25.20 33.22
C PRO A 250 -17.82 24.28 34.13
N SER A 251 -17.19 23.74 35.18
CA SER A 251 -17.89 23.00 36.22
C SER A 251 -19.12 23.80 36.66
N PRO A 252 -20.31 23.19 36.75
CA PRO A 252 -21.52 23.89 37.19
C PRO A 252 -21.19 24.58 38.50
N SER A 253 -21.34 25.91 38.49
CA SER A 253 -21.08 26.74 39.65
C SER A 253 -21.83 26.15 40.85
N PRO A 254 -21.17 25.88 41.99
CA PRO A 254 -21.84 25.40 43.20
C PRO A 254 -22.83 26.43 43.79
N TYR A 255 -22.98 27.61 43.17
CA TYR A 255 -23.81 28.72 43.64
C TYR A 255 -25.17 28.87 42.96
N SER A 256 -25.65 27.90 42.18
CA SER A 256 -27.09 27.86 41.84
C SER A 256 -27.88 27.29 43.02
N SER A 257 -27.97 28.06 44.11
CA SER A 257 -28.91 27.82 45.20
C SER A 257 -30.33 27.86 44.64
N PRO A 258 -31.22 26.93 45.01
CA PRO A 258 -32.64 27.06 44.72
C PRO A 258 -33.12 28.32 45.43
N ALA A 259 -33.65 29.29 44.67
CA ALA A 259 -34.38 30.40 45.25
C ALA A 259 -35.52 29.81 46.09
N ALA A 260 -35.38 29.87 47.41
CA ALA A 260 -36.42 29.53 48.35
C ALA A 260 -37.59 30.49 48.07
N GLY A 261 -38.63 29.99 47.40
CA GLY A 261 -39.89 30.68 47.27
C GLY A 261 -40.49 30.84 48.66
N SER A 262 -40.40 32.06 49.20
CA SER A 262 -41.18 32.48 50.35
C SER A 262 -42.63 32.64 49.89
N GLU A 263 -43.46 31.62 50.07
CA GLU A 263 -44.90 31.81 50.09
C GLU A 263 -45.26 32.54 51.40
N SER A 264 -45.43 33.85 51.27
CA SER A 264 -46.10 34.70 52.24
C SER A 264 -47.59 34.36 52.24
N GLY A 265 -48.09 33.87 53.37
CA GLY A 265 -49.52 33.76 53.64
C GLY A 265 -50.15 35.12 53.93
N GLU A 266 -51.33 35.35 53.36
CA GLU A 266 -52.38 36.33 53.69
C GLU A 266 -53.63 35.81 52.93
N ALA A 267 -54.86 35.71 53.43
CA ALA A 267 -55.50 35.86 54.74
C ALA A 267 -56.80 35.02 54.68
#